data_AF-A0A161M7C6-F1
#
_entry.id   AF-A0A161M7C6-F1
#
_cell.length_a   1.000
_cell.length_b   1.000
_cell.length_c   1.000
_cell.angle_alpha   90.00
_cell.angle_beta   90.00
_cell.angle_gamma   90.00
#
_symmetry.space_group_name_H-M   'P 1'
#
loop_
_entity.id
_entity.type
_entity.pdbx_description
1 polymer ?
#
loop_
_entity_poly.entity_id
_entity_poly.type
_entity_poly.pdbx_seq_one_letter_code
_entity_poly.pdbx_strand_id
1 'polypeptide(L)'
;IRPVGCLHPQDTTPPTPPHTPQPSGCHSRCLVSKLFDVCSRSTLQEMECKEEIRIPWGTGIVGFVAETGEPVNIPDAYKDERFNQDVDARTGYKTRSLLCMPIKDLNGDVIGVAQVINKQGDTHFTSNDEKIFSSYLQFCGIGLRNAQLYEKSQLEVKRNQVLLDLARMIFEEQSTTE
;
A
#
# COMPACT_ATOMS: atom_id res chain seq x y z
N ILE A 1 -49.32 24.40 -39.54
CA ILE A 1 -50.57 25.02 -39.05
C ILE A 1 -50.45 25.10 -37.52
N ARG A 2 -50.61 26.30 -36.96
CA ARG A 2 -50.34 26.80 -35.57
C ARG A 2 -51.00 26.01 -34.41
N PRO A 3 -50.74 26.29 -33.10
CA PRO A 3 -49.97 27.41 -32.46
C PRO A 3 -48.93 26.94 -31.41
N VAL A 4 -47.89 27.65 -30.94
CA VAL A 4 -47.65 29.02 -30.42
C VAL A 4 -48.43 29.38 -29.14
N GLY A 5 -47.79 29.21 -27.98
CA GLY A 5 -48.10 29.90 -26.73
C GLY A 5 -46.80 30.35 -26.06
N CYS A 6 -46.56 31.66 -26.04
CA CYS A 6 -45.47 32.30 -25.32
C CYS A 6 -45.94 32.66 -23.90
N LEU A 7 -45.08 32.53 -22.88
CA LEU A 7 -45.03 33.41 -21.69
C LEU A 7 -43.71 33.21 -20.94
N HIS A 8 -43.26 34.30 -20.32
CA HIS A 8 -41.89 34.68 -19.96
C HIS A 8 -41.27 34.01 -18.71
N PRO A 9 -39.95 34.19 -18.48
CA PRO A 9 -39.16 33.48 -17.48
C PRO A 9 -39.06 34.24 -16.16
N GLN A 10 -39.16 33.56 -15.01
CA GLN A 10 -38.50 33.93 -13.76
C GLN A 10 -38.36 32.70 -12.83
N ASP A 11 -37.16 32.57 -12.26
CA ASP A 11 -36.82 31.92 -10.98
C ASP A 11 -37.32 30.50 -10.68
N THR A 12 -36.48 29.51 -11.00
CA THR A 12 -36.28 28.35 -10.10
C THR A 12 -34.82 27.89 -10.20
N THR A 13 -34.03 28.21 -9.18
CA THR A 13 -32.73 27.60 -8.90
C THR A 13 -32.84 26.08 -8.85
N PRO A 14 -31.87 25.31 -9.40
CA PRO A 14 -31.90 23.86 -9.31
C PRO A 14 -31.77 23.40 -7.84
N PRO A 15 -32.45 22.32 -7.43
CA PRO A 15 -32.32 21.80 -6.07
C PRO A 15 -30.90 21.28 -5.85
N THR A 16 -30.27 21.76 -4.78
CA THR A 16 -29.00 21.26 -4.27
C THR A 16 -29.12 19.74 -4.04
N PRO A 17 -28.20 18.91 -4.55
CA PRO A 17 -28.26 17.47 -4.29
C PRO A 17 -28.12 17.22 -2.78
N PRO A 18 -28.80 16.20 -2.23
CA PRO A 18 -28.69 15.88 -0.82
C PRO A 18 -27.24 15.58 -0.49
N HIS A 19 -26.72 16.24 0.56
CA HIS A 19 -25.44 15.93 1.17
C HIS A 19 -25.43 14.45 1.56
N THR A 20 -24.77 13.63 0.73
CA THR A 20 -24.36 12.29 1.14
C THR A 20 -23.51 12.46 2.39
N PRO A 21 -23.75 11.70 3.48
CA PRO A 21 -22.86 11.75 4.62
C PRO A 21 -21.48 11.33 4.13
N GLN A 22 -20.50 12.25 4.20
CA GLN A 22 -19.10 11.88 4.05
C GLN A 22 -18.83 10.77 5.08
N PRO A 23 -18.34 9.60 4.67
CA PRO A 23 -17.93 8.61 5.64
C PRO A 23 -16.80 9.23 6.46
N SER A 24 -17.10 9.38 7.75
CA SER A 24 -16.17 9.63 8.85
C SER A 24 -14.80 9.05 8.55
N GLY A 25 -13.76 9.87 8.70
CA GLY A 25 -12.36 9.55 8.41
C GLY A 25 -11.95 8.15 8.84
N CYS A 26 -11.94 7.23 7.87
CA CYS A 26 -11.24 5.97 8.01
C CYS A 26 -9.79 6.28 7.65
N HIS A 27 -8.87 6.17 8.60
CA HIS A 27 -7.48 5.94 8.25
C HIS A 27 -7.44 4.59 7.51
N SER A 28 -7.72 4.60 6.20
CA SER A 28 -7.70 3.40 5.39
C SER A 28 -6.27 2.88 5.38
N ARG A 29 -6.01 1.89 6.24
CA ARG A 29 -4.76 1.13 6.19
C ARG A 29 -4.60 0.67 4.75
N CYS A 30 -3.44 0.91 4.18
CA CYS A 30 -3.10 0.49 2.84
C CYS A 30 -1.75 -0.19 2.86
N LEU A 31 -1.62 -1.19 2.01
CA LEU A 31 -0.36 -1.83 1.73
C LEU A 31 0.31 -1.00 0.63
N VAL A 32 1.53 -0.54 0.91
CA VAL A 32 2.35 0.19 -0.06
C VAL A 32 3.49 -0.71 -0.48
N SER A 33 3.51 -1.06 -1.76
CA SER A 33 4.63 -1.79 -2.35
C SER A 33 5.72 -0.81 -2.73
N LYS A 34 6.81 -0.80 -1.96
CA LYS A 34 8.07 -0.14 -2.34
C LYS A 34 8.93 -0.98 -3.29
N LEU A 35 8.60 -2.27 -3.44
CA LEU A 35 9.33 -3.21 -4.26
C LEU A 35 8.32 -4.05 -5.04
N PHE A 36 8.22 -3.80 -6.35
CA PHE A 36 7.29 -4.49 -7.23
C PHE A 36 7.98 -5.03 -8.48
N ASP A 37 7.62 -6.26 -8.87
CA ASP A 37 8.11 -6.95 -10.06
C ASP A 37 9.65 -6.98 -10.12
N VAL A 38 10.21 -7.76 -9.19
CA VAL A 38 11.64 -8.02 -9.08
C VAL A 38 11.95 -9.39 -9.63
N CYS A 39 12.86 -9.44 -10.60
CA CYS A 39 13.37 -10.68 -11.17
C CYS A 39 14.90 -10.66 -11.19
N SER A 40 15.52 -11.80 -11.53
CA SER A 40 16.99 -11.92 -11.59
C SER A 40 17.69 -10.97 -12.57
N ARG A 41 16.93 -10.27 -13.41
CA ARG A 41 17.44 -9.29 -14.39
C ARG A 41 17.23 -7.83 -13.95
N SER A 42 16.47 -7.59 -12.88
CA SER A 42 16.16 -6.24 -12.41
C SER A 42 17.41 -5.55 -11.86
N THR A 43 17.66 -4.31 -12.27
CA THR A 43 18.72 -3.47 -11.70
C THR A 43 18.21 -2.59 -10.56
N LEU A 44 19.10 -2.18 -9.64
CA LEU A 44 18.73 -1.31 -8.52
C LEU A 44 18.13 0.02 -9.00
N GLN A 45 18.63 0.57 -10.10
CA GLN A 45 18.20 1.86 -10.64
C GLN A 45 16.77 1.80 -11.23
N GLU A 46 16.37 0.65 -11.77
CA GLU A 46 14.99 0.42 -12.24
C GLU A 46 14.00 0.24 -11.07
N MET A 47 14.46 -0.23 -9.91
CA MET A 47 13.63 -0.40 -8.72
C MET A 47 13.26 0.95 -8.07
N GLU A 48 14.13 1.95 -8.18
CA GLU A 48 13.90 3.29 -7.61
C GLU A 48 12.88 4.13 -8.42
N CYS A 49 12.64 3.77 -9.68
CA CYS A 49 11.78 4.54 -10.60
C CYS A 49 10.36 3.96 -10.78
N LYS A 50 9.99 2.87 -10.11
CA LYS A 50 8.64 2.28 -10.24
C LYS A 50 7.62 3.03 -9.38
N GLU A 51 6.43 3.28 -9.94
CA GLU A 51 5.30 3.86 -9.21
C GLU A 51 4.91 2.99 -8.01
N GLU A 52 4.65 3.63 -6.86
CA GLU A 52 4.15 2.95 -5.66
C GLU A 52 2.79 2.30 -5.95
N ILE A 53 2.71 0.97 -5.81
CA ILE A 53 1.42 0.27 -5.85
C ILE A 53 0.79 0.30 -4.48
N ARG A 54 -0.43 0.87 -4.41
CA ARG A 54 -1.23 0.95 -3.18
C ARG A 54 -2.41 0.01 -3.28
N ILE A 55 -2.49 -0.93 -2.34
CA ILE A 55 -3.58 -1.90 -2.24
C ILE A 55 -4.34 -1.60 -0.94
N PRO A 56 -5.67 -1.39 -0.98
CA PRO A 56 -6.46 -1.22 0.24
C PRO A 56 -6.33 -2.45 1.15
N TRP A 57 -6.33 -2.23 2.47
CA TRP A 57 -6.31 -3.34 3.43
C TRP A 57 -7.50 -4.29 3.24
N GLY A 58 -7.29 -5.59 3.43
CA GLY A 58 -8.31 -6.62 3.24
C GLY A 58 -8.71 -6.89 1.78
N THR A 59 -8.13 -6.18 0.80
CA THR A 59 -8.42 -6.38 -0.62
C THR A 59 -7.43 -7.33 -1.27
N GLY A 60 -7.97 -8.33 -1.97
CA GLY A 60 -7.21 -9.32 -2.72
C GLY A 60 -6.42 -10.28 -1.83
N ILE A 61 -5.59 -11.13 -2.45
CA ILE A 61 -4.77 -12.13 -1.73
C ILE A 61 -3.81 -11.44 -0.74
N VAL A 62 -3.14 -10.36 -1.17
CA VAL A 62 -2.18 -9.66 -0.31
C VAL A 62 -2.87 -9.06 0.90
N GLY A 63 -4.05 -8.45 0.72
CA GLY A 63 -4.86 -7.92 1.81
C GLY A 63 -5.33 -9.00 2.78
N PHE A 64 -5.77 -10.15 2.26
CA PHE A 64 -6.17 -11.30 3.07
C PHE A 64 -5.01 -11.83 3.92
N VAL A 65 -3.81 -11.97 3.35
CA VAL A 65 -2.62 -12.42 4.08
C VAL A 65 -2.19 -11.38 5.13
N ALA A 66 -2.29 -10.09 4.80
CA ALA A 66 -1.98 -9.01 5.73
C ALA A 66 -2.92 -9.02 6.96
N GLU A 67 -4.20 -9.31 6.74
CA GLU A 67 -5.23 -9.30 7.78
C GLU A 67 -5.22 -10.57 8.64
N THR A 68 -5.11 -11.74 8.01
CA THR A 68 -5.18 -13.03 8.71
C THR A 68 -3.83 -13.48 9.27
N GLY A 69 -2.73 -13.04 8.66
CA GLY A 69 -1.39 -13.56 8.97
C GLY A 69 -1.20 -15.02 8.55
N GLU A 70 -2.04 -15.54 7.67
CA GLU A 70 -1.97 -16.90 7.14
C GLU A 70 -1.36 -16.91 5.72
N PRO A 71 -0.47 -17.86 5.40
CA PRO A 71 0.11 -17.98 4.06
C PRO A 71 -0.92 -18.49 3.05
N VAL A 72 -0.77 -18.07 1.79
CA VAL A 72 -1.64 -18.48 0.68
C VAL A 72 -0.79 -18.96 -0.49
N ASN A 73 -0.97 -20.23 -0.88
CA ASN A 73 -0.35 -20.82 -2.07
C ASN A 73 -1.43 -21.19 -3.08
N ILE A 74 -1.39 -20.53 -4.25
CA ILE A 74 -2.37 -20.67 -5.31
C ILE A 74 -1.67 -21.21 -6.57
N PRO A 75 -2.00 -22.45 -7.01
CA PRO A 75 -1.48 -23.02 -8.24
C PRO A 75 -1.94 -22.29 -9.52
N ASP A 76 -3.15 -21.71 -9.49
CA ASP A 76 -3.78 -21.03 -10.63
C ASP A 76 -4.54 -19.77 -10.18
N ALA A 77 -3.93 -18.60 -10.33
CA ALA A 77 -4.43 -17.34 -9.77
C ALA A 77 -5.80 -16.92 -10.36
N TYR A 78 -6.06 -17.21 -11.63
CA TYR A 78 -7.32 -16.83 -12.29
C TYR A 78 -8.52 -17.67 -11.85
N LYS A 79 -8.29 -18.74 -11.07
CA LYS A 79 -9.35 -19.55 -10.46
C LYS A 79 -9.67 -19.15 -9.02
N ASP A 80 -8.87 -18.29 -8.39
CA ASP A 80 -9.12 -17.81 -7.04
C ASP A 80 -9.92 -16.49 -7.11
N GLU A 81 -11.10 -16.46 -6.48
CA GLU A 81 -11.99 -15.28 -6.47
C GLU A 81 -11.35 -14.08 -5.77
N ARG A 82 -10.36 -14.30 -4.90
CA ARG A 82 -9.63 -13.24 -4.20
C ARG A 82 -8.52 -12.64 -5.06
N PHE A 83 -8.25 -13.17 -6.25
CA PHE A 83 -7.22 -12.61 -7.14
C PHE A 83 -7.73 -11.35 -7.83
N ASN A 84 -7.02 -10.23 -7.62
CA ASN A 84 -7.32 -8.98 -8.31
C ASN A 84 -6.53 -8.90 -9.65
N GLN A 85 -7.26 -9.02 -10.76
CA GLN A 85 -6.70 -8.97 -12.11
C GLN A 85 -6.33 -7.56 -12.58
N ASP A 86 -6.76 -6.50 -11.89
CA ASP A 86 -6.47 -5.11 -12.28
C ASP A 86 -4.96 -4.82 -12.25
N VAL A 87 -4.24 -5.44 -11.32
CA VAL A 87 -2.77 -5.28 -11.20
C VAL A 87 -2.07 -5.93 -12.39
N ASP A 88 -2.48 -7.13 -12.80
CA ASP A 88 -2.00 -7.81 -14.01
C ASP A 88 -2.28 -6.96 -15.26
N ALA A 89 -3.50 -6.42 -15.39
CA ALA A 89 -3.91 -5.59 -16.51
C ALA A 89 -3.10 -4.28 -16.62
N ARG A 90 -2.80 -3.64 -15.48
CA ARG A 90 -1.99 -2.41 -15.45
C ARG A 90 -0.51 -2.66 -15.75
N THR A 91 0.00 -3.83 -15.38
CA THR A 91 1.43 -4.16 -15.48
C THR A 91 1.75 -4.94 -16.77
N GLY A 92 0.73 -5.42 -17.48
CA GLY A 92 0.87 -6.30 -18.64
C GLY A 92 1.35 -7.70 -18.27
N TYR A 93 1.35 -8.06 -16.99
CA TYR A 93 1.82 -9.34 -16.50
C TYR A 93 0.68 -10.36 -16.41
N LYS A 94 1.00 -11.64 -16.55
CA LYS A 94 0.04 -12.73 -16.34
C LYS A 94 0.48 -13.63 -15.20
N THR A 95 -0.22 -13.54 -14.09
CA THR A 95 0.02 -14.35 -12.90
C THR A 95 -0.60 -15.73 -13.07
N ARG A 96 0.24 -16.78 -13.18
CA ARG A 96 -0.17 -18.19 -13.24
C ARG A 96 -0.22 -18.79 -11.84
N SER A 97 0.92 -18.89 -11.18
CA SER A 97 1.04 -19.42 -9.82
C SER A 97 1.47 -18.32 -8.87
N LEU A 98 0.99 -18.35 -7.63
CA LEU A 98 1.27 -17.32 -6.64
C LEU A 98 1.48 -17.92 -5.26
N LEU A 99 2.54 -17.52 -4.57
CA LEU A 99 2.77 -17.81 -3.16
C LEU A 99 2.93 -16.49 -2.41
N CYS A 100 2.03 -16.27 -1.46
CA CYS A 100 1.95 -15.05 -0.67
C CYS A 100 2.09 -15.39 0.81
N MET A 101 3.02 -14.74 1.49
CA MET A 101 3.34 -15.01 2.87
C MET A 101 3.47 -13.72 3.69
N PRO A 102 3.03 -13.75 4.95
CA PRO A 102 3.18 -12.61 5.85
C PRO A 102 4.63 -12.48 6.29
N ILE A 103 5.09 -11.23 6.41
CA ILE A 103 6.35 -10.89 7.10
C ILE A 103 5.97 -10.52 8.52
N LYS A 104 6.40 -11.33 9.48
CA LYS A 104 6.08 -11.16 10.91
C LYS A 104 7.29 -10.63 11.66
N ASP A 105 7.05 -9.79 12.67
CA ASP A 105 8.08 -9.42 13.63
C ASP A 105 8.31 -10.52 14.69
N LEU A 106 9.18 -10.26 15.66
CA LEU A 106 9.48 -11.21 16.74
C LEU A 106 8.29 -11.45 17.69
N ASN A 107 7.30 -10.55 17.71
CA ASN A 107 6.07 -10.68 18.51
C ASN A 107 4.97 -11.46 17.75
N GLY A 108 5.19 -11.74 16.46
CA GLY A 108 4.22 -12.38 15.58
C GLY A 108 3.32 -11.40 14.84
N ASP A 109 3.52 -10.09 14.99
CA ASP A 109 2.72 -9.07 14.31
C ASP A 109 3.10 -8.99 12.84
N VAL A 110 2.10 -8.94 11.95
CA VAL A 110 2.32 -8.79 10.51
C VAL A 110 2.75 -7.36 10.20
N ILE A 111 4.02 -7.19 9.81
CA ILE A 111 4.62 -5.89 9.47
C ILE A 111 4.74 -5.67 7.95
N GLY A 112 4.44 -6.69 7.16
CA GLY A 112 4.45 -6.64 5.70
C GLY A 112 3.97 -7.94 5.09
N VAL A 113 3.92 -7.98 3.76
CA VAL A 113 3.54 -9.18 3.00
C VAL A 113 4.52 -9.33 1.84
N ALA A 114 5.02 -10.55 1.63
CA ALA A 114 5.85 -10.89 0.50
C ALA A 114 5.09 -11.83 -0.44
N GLN A 115 5.15 -11.54 -1.74
CA GLN A 115 4.56 -12.38 -2.76
C GLN A 115 5.63 -12.79 -3.78
N VAL A 116 5.57 -14.04 -4.22
CA VAL A 116 6.32 -14.54 -5.36
C VAL A 116 5.33 -15.14 -6.35
N ILE A 117 5.54 -14.86 -7.63
CA ILE A 117 4.64 -15.25 -8.71
C ILE A 117 5.41 -16.04 -9.76
N ASN A 118 4.70 -16.88 -10.52
CA ASN A 118 5.21 -17.62 -11.67
C ASN A 118 6.49 -18.39 -11.39
N LYS A 119 6.37 -19.51 -10.66
CA LYS A 119 7.50 -20.42 -10.43
C LYS A 119 8.12 -20.84 -11.77
N GLN A 120 9.44 -20.81 -11.83
CA GLN A 120 10.20 -21.29 -12.98
C GLN A 120 10.53 -22.78 -12.81
N GLY A 121 10.48 -23.55 -13.90
CA GLY A 121 10.77 -24.98 -13.91
C GLY A 121 9.64 -25.89 -13.41
N ASP A 122 8.57 -25.33 -12.86
CA ASP A 122 7.39 -26.07 -12.40
C ASP A 122 6.11 -25.22 -12.59
N THR A 123 4.96 -25.85 -12.42
CA THR A 123 3.64 -25.23 -12.57
C THR A 123 3.16 -24.51 -11.31
N HIS A 124 3.58 -24.95 -10.12
CA HIS A 124 3.12 -24.43 -8.83
C HIS A 124 4.19 -24.52 -7.72
N PHE A 125 4.04 -23.72 -6.67
CA PHE A 125 4.91 -23.75 -5.50
C PHE A 125 4.63 -24.99 -4.64
N THR A 126 5.68 -25.65 -4.18
CA THR A 126 5.62 -26.84 -3.32
C THR A 126 5.69 -26.46 -1.84
N SER A 127 5.34 -27.40 -0.96
CA SER A 127 5.53 -27.23 0.49
C SER A 127 6.99 -27.02 0.90
N ASN A 128 7.96 -27.44 0.07
CA ASN A 128 9.37 -27.13 0.32
C ASN A 128 9.69 -25.67 0.00
N ASP A 129 9.12 -25.13 -1.09
CA ASP A 129 9.23 -23.70 -1.44
C ASP A 129 8.63 -22.83 -0.33
N GLU A 130 7.47 -23.24 0.21
CA GLU A 130 6.84 -22.57 1.35
C GLU A 130 7.74 -22.53 2.58
N LYS A 131 8.36 -23.65 2.97
CA LYS A 131 9.25 -23.71 4.13
C LYS A 131 10.45 -22.80 3.96
N ILE A 132 11.13 -22.87 2.81
CA ILE A 132 12.30 -22.04 2.51
C ILE A 132 11.91 -20.57 2.54
N PHE A 133 10.80 -20.21 1.90
CA PHE A 133 10.35 -18.83 1.84
C PHE A 133 9.99 -18.30 3.24
N SER A 134 9.25 -19.08 4.03
CA SER A 134 8.93 -18.73 5.41
C SER A 134 10.18 -18.50 6.26
N SER A 135 11.22 -19.34 6.14
CA SER A 135 12.47 -19.15 6.87
C SER A 135 13.18 -17.85 6.48
N TYR A 136 13.19 -17.49 5.19
CA TYR A 136 13.76 -16.21 4.74
C TYR A 136 12.99 -15.01 5.31
N LEU A 137 11.65 -15.07 5.29
CA LEU A 137 10.82 -13.95 5.74
C LEU A 137 10.93 -13.68 7.24
N GLN A 138 11.30 -14.68 8.05
CA GLN A 138 11.63 -14.45 9.47
C GLN A 138 12.80 -13.47 9.62
N PHE A 139 13.85 -13.61 8.82
CA PHE A 139 14.98 -12.67 8.84
C PHE A 139 14.60 -11.30 8.28
N CYS A 140 13.81 -11.27 7.19
CA CYS A 140 13.27 -10.02 6.64
C CYS A 140 12.45 -9.25 7.68
N GLY A 141 11.68 -9.96 8.51
CA GLY A 141 10.89 -9.37 9.59
C GLY A 141 11.74 -8.58 10.59
N ILE A 142 12.86 -9.17 11.03
CA ILE A 142 13.81 -8.51 11.94
C ILE A 142 14.41 -7.27 11.29
N GLY A 143 14.89 -7.39 10.05
CA GLY A 143 15.51 -6.28 9.32
C GLY A 143 14.55 -5.11 9.09
N LEU A 144 13.33 -5.42 8.63
CA LEU A 144 12.30 -4.42 8.39
C LEU A 144 11.87 -3.72 9.67
N ARG A 145 11.71 -4.47 10.77
CA ARG A 145 11.38 -3.90 12.08
C ARG A 145 12.46 -2.93 12.57
N ASN A 146 13.73 -3.32 12.44
CA ASN A 146 14.86 -2.47 12.83
C ASN A 146 14.92 -1.20 11.97
N ALA A 147 14.70 -1.31 10.66
CA ALA A 147 14.64 -0.15 9.77
C ALA A 147 13.52 0.82 10.16
N GLN A 148 12.32 0.32 10.44
CA GLN A 148 11.19 1.13 10.90
C GLN A 148 11.47 1.83 12.24
N LEU A 149 12.09 1.12 13.20
CA LEU A 149 12.48 1.70 14.49
C LEU A 149 13.53 2.81 14.30
N TYR A 150 14.50 2.59 13.41
CA TYR A 150 15.52 3.58 13.09
C TYR A 150 14.93 4.82 12.42
N GLU A 151 14.08 4.66 11.40
CA GLU A 151 13.39 5.77 10.73
C GLU A 151 12.56 6.59 11.73
N LYS A 152 11.80 5.93 12.60
CA LYS A 152 11.00 6.59 13.64
C LYS A 152 11.88 7.38 14.60
N SER A 153 12.99 6.80 15.06
CA SER A 153 13.95 7.49 15.94
C SER A 153 14.49 8.77 15.29
N GLN A 154 14.91 8.69 14.02
CA GLN A 154 15.43 9.85 13.30
C GLN A 154 14.38 10.95 13.09
N LEU A 155 13.12 10.56 12.85
CA LEU A 155 12.03 11.51 12.72
C LEU A 155 11.78 12.28 14.02
N GLU A 156 11.79 11.59 15.17
CA GLU A 156 11.63 12.23 16.48
C GLU A 156 12.79 13.19 16.80
N VAL A 157 14.03 12.80 16.49
CA VAL A 157 15.21 13.68 16.62
C VAL A 157 15.03 14.95 15.78
N LYS A 158 14.62 14.80 14.50
CA LYS A 158 14.39 15.93 13.60
C LYS A 158 13.27 16.84 14.11
N ARG A 159 12.19 16.27 14.62
CA ARG A 159 11.07 17.02 15.20
C ARG A 159 11.53 17.89 16.37
N ASN A 160 12.30 17.31 17.29
CA ASN A 160 12.83 18.05 18.44
C ASN A 160 13.81 19.15 18.01
N GLN A 161 14.66 18.88 17.01
CA GLN A 161 15.57 19.89 16.47
C GLN A 161 14.81 21.11 15.91
N VAL A 162 13.78 20.87 15.08
CA VAL A 162 12.94 21.94 14.52
C VAL A 162 12.27 22.77 15.63
N LEU A 163 11.80 22.13 16.71
CA LEU A 163 11.20 22.85 17.84
C LEU A 163 12.20 23.78 18.55
N LEU A 164 13.43 23.32 18.75
CA LEU A 164 14.50 24.13 19.36
C LEU A 164 14.92 25.28 18.45
N ASP A 165 15.03 25.05 17.15
CA ASP A 165 15.38 26.08 16.16
C ASP A 165 14.30 27.19 16.12
N LEU A 166 13.02 26.81 16.14
CA LEU A 166 11.91 27.77 16.21
C LEU A 166 11.92 28.58 17.51
N ALA A 167 12.20 27.94 18.66
CA ALA A 167 12.30 28.65 19.94
C ALA A 167 13.42 29.70 19.89
N ARG A 168 14.58 29.33 19.34
CA ARG A 168 15.71 30.25 19.17
C ARG A 168 15.36 31.45 18.28
N MET A 169 14.69 31.23 17.15
CA MET A 169 14.26 32.30 16.26
C MET A 169 13.37 33.32 16.98
N ILE A 170 12.39 32.86 17.78
CA ILE A 170 11.51 33.74 18.55
C ILE A 170 12.32 34.61 19.54
N PHE A 171 13.29 34.03 20.26
CA PHE A 171 14.11 34.78 21.21
C PHE A 171 15.05 35.80 20.53
N GLU A 172 15.60 35.48 19.36
CA GLU A 172 16.43 36.41 18.58
C GLU A 172 15.61 37.58 18.02
N GLU A 173 14.34 37.37 17.67
CA GLU A 173 13.45 38.43 17.16
C GLU A 173 12.98 39.39 18.27
N GLN A 174 12.69 38.87 19.46
CA GLN A 174 12.31 39.70 20.62
C GLN A 174 13.47 40.59 21.12
N SER A 175 14.72 40.18 20.93
CA SER A 175 15.89 40.92 21.39
C SER A 175 16.33 42.05 20.45
N THR A 176 15.73 42.19 19.27
CA THR A 176 16.02 43.28 18.31
C THR A 176 15.00 44.42 18.34
N THR A 177 13.97 44.33 19.19
CA THR A 177 12.88 45.33 19.28
C THR A 177 12.99 46.25 20.51
N GLU A 178 14.06 46.13 21.31
CA GLU A 178 14.46 47.10 22.35
C GLU A 178 15.64 47.97 21.87
#